data_AF-A0A938SC30-F1
#
_entry.id   AF-A0A938SC30-F1
#
_cell.length_a   1.000
_cell.length_b   1.000
_cell.length_c   1.000
_cell.angle_alpha   90.00
_cell.angle_beta   90.00
_cell.angle_gamma   90.00
#
_symmetry.space_group_name_H-M   'P 1'
#
loop_
_entity.id
_entity.type
_entity.pdbx_description
1 polymer ?
#
loop_
_entity_poly.entity_id
_entity_poly.type
_entity_poly.pdbx_seq_one_letter_code
_entity_poly.pdbx_strand_id
1 'polypeptide(L)' 'KHPYQARPAMEASGIDVFATVRGHGFPIQVVTSRDCQQNHYALVLVE' A
#
# COMPACT_ATOMS: atom_id res chain seq x y z
N LYS A 1 11.78 -15.52 -16.23
CA LYS A 1 10.78 -15.22 -15.17
C LYS A 1 11.48 -15.37 -13.82
N HIS A 2 11.62 -14.30 -13.03
CA HIS A 2 12.31 -14.31 -11.73
C HIS A 2 11.31 -14.02 -10.59
N PRO A 3 10.48 -14.98 -10.19
CA PRO A 3 9.42 -14.75 -9.18
C PRO A 3 9.98 -14.30 -7.83
N TYR A 4 11.20 -14.74 -7.47
CA TYR A 4 11.89 -14.34 -6.25
C TYR A 4 12.35 -12.87 -6.26
N GLN A 5 12.35 -12.21 -7.41
CA GLN A 5 12.62 -10.77 -7.54
C GLN A 5 11.33 -9.95 -7.51
N ALA A 6 10.16 -10.59 -7.57
CA ALA A 6 8.89 -9.90 -7.54
C ALA A 6 8.72 -9.22 -6.19
N ARG A 7 8.62 -7.89 -6.19
CA ARG A 7 8.18 -7.13 -5.03
C ARG A 7 6.65 -7.19 -5.02
N PRO A 8 6.01 -7.75 -3.98
CA PRO A 8 4.55 -7.76 -3.90
C PRO A 8 4.06 -6.32 -3.82
N ALA A 9 3.26 -5.93 -4.82
CA ALA A 9 2.46 -4.72 -4.73
C ALA A 9 1.16 -5.07 -4.00
N MET A 10 0.65 -4.15 -3.18
CA MET A 10 -0.56 -4.41 -2.38
C MET A 10 -1.74 -4.77 -3.28
N GLU A 11 -1.93 -4.05 -4.38
CA GLU A 11 -2.97 -4.30 -5.37
C GLU A 11 -2.79 -5.65 -6.07
N ALA A 12 -1.54 -6.03 -6.37
CA ALA A 12 -1.23 -7.31 -7.00
C ALA A 12 -1.43 -8.51 -6.06
N SER A 13 -1.36 -8.27 -4.74
CA SER A 13 -1.67 -9.26 -3.70
C SER A 13 -3.15 -9.28 -3.30
N GLY A 14 -4.01 -8.57 -4.05
CA GLY A 14 -5.46 -8.53 -3.78
C GLY A 14 -5.86 -7.71 -2.56
N ILE A 15 -4.97 -6.83 -2.08
CA ILE A 15 -5.24 -5.96 -0.94
C ILE A 15 -5.84 -4.65 -1.46
N ASP A 16 -7.07 -4.35 -1.03
CA ASP A 16 -7.62 -3.00 -1.14
C ASP A 16 -7.01 -2.13 -0.04
N VAL A 17 -6.00 -1.35 -0.41
CA VAL A 17 -5.26 -0.48 0.50
C VAL A 17 -6.18 0.56 1.14
N PHE A 18 -7.11 1.15 0.38
CA PHE A 18 -7.99 2.19 0.91
C PHE A 18 -8.96 1.62 1.94
N ALA A 19 -9.60 0.50 1.64
CA ALA A 19 -10.50 -0.15 2.58
C ALA A 19 -9.76 -0.62 3.84
N THR A 20 -8.61 -1.27 3.67
CA THR A 20 -7.82 -1.83 4.76
C THR A 20 -7.31 -0.73 5.70
N VAL A 21 -6.65 0.29 5.17
CA VAL A 21 -6.05 1.37 5.97
C VAL A 21 -7.13 2.16 6.71
N ARG A 22 -8.27 2.44 6.07
CA ARG A 22 -9.43 3.07 6.74
C ARG A 22 -10.02 2.19 7.83
N GLY A 23 -10.15 0.88 7.60
CA GLY A 23 -10.66 -0.08 8.56
C GLY A 23 -9.83 -0.15 9.85
N HIS A 24 -8.52 0.09 9.74
CA HIS A 24 -7.60 0.18 10.89
C HIS A 24 -7.48 1.58 11.50
N GLY A 25 -8.25 2.58 11.01
CA GLY A 25 -8.25 3.93 11.56
C GLY A 25 -7.04 4.78 11.19
N PHE A 26 -6.23 4.35 10.22
CA PHE A 26 -5.07 5.10 9.76
C PHE A 26 -5.46 6.20 8.74
N PRO A 27 -4.74 7.33 8.71
CA PRO A 27 -5.06 8.44 7.80
C PRO A 27 -4.71 8.10 6.35
N ILE A 28 -5.72 8.04 5.48
CA ILE A 28 -5.51 7.86 4.03
C ILE A 28 -6.44 8.74 3.20
N GLN A 29 -5.82 9.52 2.32
CA GLN A 29 -6.47 10.47 1.42
C GLN A 29 -5.76 10.48 0.07
N VAL A 30 -6.48 10.86 -0.98
CA VAL A 30 -5.89 11.01 -2.32
C VAL A 30 -5.00 12.24 -2.33
N VAL A 31 -3.76 12.07 -2.77
CA VAL A 31 -2.79 13.15 -2.94
C VAL A 31 -3.17 13.95 -4.19
N THR A 32 -3.34 15.27 -4.07
CA THR A 32 -3.84 16.12 -5.16
C THR A 32 -2.77 17.01 -5.80
N SER A 33 -1.60 17.14 -5.16
CA SER A 33 -0.48 17.94 -5.67
C SER A 33 0.86 17.32 -5.24
N ARG A 34 1.96 17.81 -5.83
CA ARG A 34 3.31 17.32 -5.52
C ARG A 34 3.84 17.81 -4.16
N ASP A 35 3.27 18.87 -3.63
CA ASP A 35 3.68 19.47 -2.35
C ASP A 35 2.90 18.87 -1.16
N CYS A 36 1.87 18.06 -1.43
CA CYS A 36 1.10 17.39 -0.40
C CYS A 36 1.96 16.35 0.34
N GLN A 37 1.90 16.40 1.67
CA GLN A 37 2.51 15.36 2.50
C GLN A 37 1.80 14.01 2.29
N GLN A 38 2.60 12.96 2.08
CA GLN A 38 2.09 11.63 1.76
C GLN A 38 2.27 10.69 2.95
N ASN A 39 1.28 9.82 3.17
CA ASN A 39 1.42 8.68 4.08
C ASN A 39 1.89 7.48 3.28
N HIS A 40 2.97 6.83 3.72
CA HIS A 40 3.53 5.67 3.06
C HIS A 40 3.21 4.40 3.87
N TYR A 41 2.57 3.44 3.21
CA TYR A 41 2.26 2.14 3.78
C TYR A 41 3.07 1.07 3.04
N ALA A 42 3.69 0.17 3.79
CA ALA A 42 4.48 -0.95 3.25
C ALA A 42 3.92 -2.28 3.75
N LEU A 43 4.12 -3.33 2.95
CA LEU A 43 3.76 -4.70 3.29
C LEU A 43 5.02 -5.49 3.58
N VAL A 44 5.00 -6.25 4.68
CA VAL A 44 6.02 -7.26 4.99
C VAL A 44 5.32 -8.61 5.00
N LEU A 45 5.70 -9.47 4.07
CA LEU A 45 5.27 -10.86 4.07
C LEU A 45 6.25 -11.66 4.94
N VAL A 46 5.69 -12.40 5.89
CA VAL A 46 6.43 -13.34 6.76
C VAL A 46 5.97 -14.77 6.44
N GLU A 47 6.82 -15.75 6.78
CA GLU A 47 6.49 -17.18 6.70
C GLU A 47 5.66 -17.64 7.90
#